data_AF-A0A6G6ANH9-F1
#
_entry.id   AF-A0A6G6ANH9-F1
#
_cell.length_a   1.000
_cell.length_b   1.000
_cell.length_c   1.000
_cell.angle_alpha   90.00
_cell.angle_beta   90.00
_cell.angle_gamma   90.00
#
_symmetry.space_group_name_H-M   'P 1'
#
loop_
_entity.id
_entity.type
_entity.pdbx_description
1 polymer ?
#
loop_
_entity_poly.entity_id
_entity_poly.type
_entity_poly.pdbx_seq_one_letter_code
_entity_poly.pdbx_strand_id
1 'polypeptide(L)'
;MRKPQQKYDLDIPDDYKMAYVMEGDRTNFESINKWFYLGADFINPRYAKVGITMGNLSSRSYSSANPNYYVFCAFQCDQKTTRTILETIERGALNYLDDQFRSDNGQTKRARHFESQRLSECYYGIEFEDFFGCLHSYLLDNHAQHFQIDGYEDEAGYNCGHSLAMLFNPRLQQDVQSSFRNMVIRA
;
A
#
# COMPACT_ATOMS: atom_id res chain seq x y z
N MET A 1 0.75 0.25 13.49
CA MET A 1 2.12 0.19 12.91
C MET A 1 2.76 1.56 12.91
N ARG A 2 4.09 1.63 13.11
CA ARG A 2 4.88 2.86 12.96
C ARG A 2 6.04 2.54 12.02
N LYS A 3 6.26 3.36 10.99
CA LYS A 3 7.47 3.26 10.15
C LYS A 3 8.69 3.43 11.08
N PRO A 4 9.74 2.59 11.00
CA PRO A 4 11.00 2.85 11.67
C PRO A 4 11.45 4.28 11.35
N GLN A 5 11.98 5.01 12.33
CA GLN A 5 12.57 6.31 12.05
C GLN A 5 13.82 6.09 11.21
N GLN A 6 13.71 6.35 9.90
CA GLN A 6 14.82 6.41 8.98
C GLN A 6 15.25 7.87 8.85
N LYS A 7 16.56 8.11 8.70
CA LYS A 7 17.13 9.44 8.50
C LYS A 7 17.76 9.50 7.12
N TYR A 8 17.54 10.63 6.46
CA TYR A 8 18.22 10.91 5.21
C TYR A 8 19.65 11.37 5.51
N ASP A 9 20.63 10.53 5.16
CA ASP A 9 22.02 10.69 5.59
C ASP A 9 22.90 11.43 4.56
N LEU A 10 22.30 11.99 3.50
CA LEU A 10 23.02 12.75 2.48
C LEU A 10 22.97 14.26 2.76
N ASP A 11 24.12 14.92 2.62
CA ASP A 11 24.22 16.38 2.73
C ASP A 11 23.54 17.06 1.54
N ILE A 12 22.72 18.07 1.84
CA ILE A 12 21.99 18.85 0.84
C ILE A 12 22.93 19.94 0.28
N PRO A 13 23.25 19.94 -1.02
CA PRO A 13 24.13 20.93 -1.64
C PRO A 13 23.52 22.34 -1.65
N ASP A 14 24.37 23.37 -1.77
CA ASP A 14 23.94 24.78 -1.92
C ASP A 14 23.34 25.11 -3.30
N ASP A 15 23.35 24.17 -4.26
CA ASP A 15 22.66 24.36 -5.54
C ASP A 15 21.15 24.31 -5.32
N TYR A 16 20.46 25.43 -5.55
CA TYR A 16 19.02 25.57 -5.29
C TYR A 16 18.15 24.48 -5.92
N LYS A 17 18.48 24.01 -7.13
CA LYS A 17 17.67 22.98 -7.80
C LYS A 17 17.92 21.61 -7.18
N MET A 18 19.17 21.27 -6.93
CA MET A 18 19.52 20.02 -6.26
C MET A 18 19.02 19.99 -4.82
N ALA A 19 19.13 21.11 -4.11
CA ALA A 19 18.63 21.27 -2.75
C ALA A 19 17.12 20.98 -2.67
N TYR A 20 16.35 21.59 -3.57
CA TYR A 20 14.89 21.40 -3.61
C TYR A 20 14.50 19.93 -3.86
N VAL A 21 15.22 19.24 -4.76
CA VAL A 21 14.97 17.81 -5.02
C VAL A 21 15.33 16.96 -3.81
N MET A 22 16.53 17.15 -3.25
CA MET A 22 17.02 16.37 -2.10
C MET A 22 16.21 16.62 -0.82
N GLU A 23 15.70 17.83 -0.62
CA GLU A 23 14.76 18.12 0.47
C GLU A 23 13.41 17.40 0.28
N GLY A 24 12.93 17.32 -0.96
CA GLY A 24 11.76 16.53 -1.31
C GLY A 24 11.96 15.05 -1.01
N ASP A 25 13.09 14.49 -1.46
CA ASP A 25 13.46 13.09 -1.25
C ASP A 25 13.62 12.78 0.24
N ARG A 26 14.28 13.66 1.01
CA ARG A 26 14.36 13.56 2.46
C ARG A 26 12.98 13.53 3.11
N THR A 27 12.12 14.47 2.76
CA THR A 27 10.77 14.56 3.35
C THR A 27 9.95 13.32 3.03
N ASN A 28 10.06 12.80 1.80
CA ASN A 28 9.43 11.56 1.39
C ASN A 28 9.98 10.36 2.16
N PHE A 29 11.31 10.22 2.23
CA PHE A 29 11.98 9.13 2.90
C PHE A 29 11.65 9.06 4.40
N GLU A 30 11.71 10.21 5.09
CA GLU A 30 11.48 10.30 6.54
C GLU A 30 9.98 10.28 6.91
N SER A 31 9.08 10.40 5.93
CA SER A 31 7.66 10.54 6.22
C SER A 31 7.04 9.30 6.86
N ILE A 32 6.27 9.57 7.91
CA ILE A 32 5.43 8.59 8.62
C ILE A 32 3.94 8.74 8.29
N ASN A 33 3.59 9.62 7.35
CA ASN A 33 2.23 10.02 7.02
C ASN A 33 1.93 9.75 5.55
N LYS A 34 0.63 9.68 5.22
CA LYS A 34 0.10 9.44 3.87
C LYS A 34 0.39 8.04 3.38
N TRP A 35 -0.61 7.18 3.53
CA TRP A 35 -0.52 5.78 3.18
C TRP A 35 -1.75 5.34 2.44
N PHE A 36 -1.54 4.52 1.42
CA PHE A 36 -2.53 3.60 0.91
C PHE A 36 -2.24 2.25 1.56
N TYR A 37 -3.22 1.57 2.12
CA TYR A 37 -2.96 0.34 2.86
C TYR A 37 -3.90 -0.79 2.47
N LEU A 38 -3.37 -2.00 2.63
CA LEU A 38 -4.10 -3.25 2.52
C LEU A 38 -4.20 -3.86 3.91
N GLY A 39 -5.42 -4.15 4.34
CA GLY A 39 -5.73 -4.88 5.55
C GLY A 39 -6.10 -6.32 5.26
N ALA A 40 -5.81 -7.19 6.21
CA ALA A 40 -6.15 -8.60 6.20
C ALA A 40 -6.85 -8.98 7.51
N ASP A 41 -7.37 -10.20 7.56
CA ASP A 41 -7.93 -10.80 8.76
C ASP A 41 -7.08 -12.04 9.11
N PHE A 42 -6.68 -12.14 10.37
CA PHE A 42 -5.83 -13.23 10.82
C PHE A 42 -6.51 -14.60 10.77
N ILE A 43 -7.85 -14.65 10.94
CA ILE A 43 -8.63 -15.89 10.91
C ILE A 43 -9.17 -16.18 9.51
N ASN A 44 -9.60 -15.14 8.79
CA ASN A 44 -10.15 -15.30 7.45
C ASN A 44 -9.12 -14.93 6.36
N PRO A 45 -8.40 -15.91 5.79
CA PRO A 45 -7.41 -15.63 4.74
C PRO A 45 -8.04 -15.13 3.43
N ARG A 46 -9.37 -15.23 3.28
CA ARG A 46 -10.10 -14.78 2.10
C ARG A 46 -10.71 -13.39 2.26
N TYR A 47 -10.19 -12.62 3.22
CA TYR A 47 -10.60 -11.25 3.49
C TYR A 47 -9.51 -10.26 3.12
N ALA A 48 -9.90 -9.19 2.45
CA ALA A 48 -9.06 -8.01 2.27
C ALA A 48 -9.85 -6.73 2.54
N LYS A 49 -9.14 -5.69 2.96
CA LYS A 49 -9.67 -4.33 3.04
C LYS A 49 -8.69 -3.35 2.45
N VAL A 50 -9.17 -2.50 1.55
CA VAL A 50 -8.39 -1.37 1.04
C VAL A 50 -8.69 -0.13 1.90
N GLY A 51 -7.72 0.76 2.07
CA GLY A 51 -7.99 2.04 2.71
C GLY A 51 -6.87 3.05 2.55
N ILE A 52 -7.17 4.30 2.88
CA ILE A 52 -6.21 5.41 2.88
C ILE A 52 -6.10 6.10 4.25
N THR A 53 -4.98 6.75 4.50
CA THR A 53 -4.84 7.66 5.65
C THR A 53 -3.87 8.80 5.33
N MET A 54 -4.21 10.02 5.76
CA MET A 54 -3.31 11.18 5.69
C MET A 54 -2.37 11.27 6.89
N GLY A 55 -2.65 10.53 7.97
CA GLY A 55 -1.83 10.47 9.17
C GLY A 55 -1.02 9.18 9.25
N ASN A 56 -0.62 8.83 10.47
CA ASN A 56 0.09 7.58 10.73
C ASN A 56 -0.80 6.33 10.59
N LEU A 57 -0.16 5.17 10.43
CA LEU A 57 -0.83 3.86 10.36
C LEU A 57 -1.30 3.34 11.72
N SER A 58 -0.81 3.86 12.84
CA SER A 58 -1.19 3.35 14.17
C SER A 58 -2.67 3.54 14.46
N SER A 59 -3.26 4.65 14.01
CA SER A 59 -4.71 4.91 14.12
C SER A 59 -5.58 3.97 13.27
N ARG A 60 -4.98 3.29 12.30
CA ARG A 60 -5.68 2.41 11.33
C ARG A 60 -5.48 0.94 11.59
N SER A 61 -4.51 0.56 12.43
CA SER A 61 -4.22 -0.84 12.76
C SER A 61 -5.16 -1.47 13.79
N TYR A 62 -6.23 -0.78 14.19
CA TYR A 62 -7.25 -1.31 15.11
C TYR A 62 -8.65 -1.10 14.52
N SER A 63 -9.48 -2.14 14.57
CA SER A 63 -10.91 -2.08 14.31
C SER A 63 -11.63 -2.55 15.56
N SER A 64 -12.43 -1.68 16.19
CA SER A 64 -13.22 -2.06 17.38
C SER A 64 -14.23 -3.16 17.10
N ALA A 65 -14.62 -3.33 15.83
CA ALA A 65 -15.60 -4.32 15.40
C ALA A 65 -14.97 -5.65 14.91
N ASN A 66 -13.65 -5.70 14.69
CA ASN A 66 -12.97 -6.93 14.31
C ASN A 66 -11.56 -6.99 14.94
N PRO A 67 -11.37 -7.75 16.03
CA PRO A 67 -10.06 -7.87 16.69
C PRO A 67 -9.03 -8.63 15.86
N ASN A 68 -9.45 -9.43 14.87
CA ASN A 68 -8.55 -10.17 13.97
C ASN A 68 -8.07 -9.32 12.79
N TYR A 69 -8.66 -8.14 12.60
CA TYR A 69 -8.25 -7.21 11.58
C TYR A 69 -6.85 -6.66 11.89
N TYR A 70 -5.99 -6.66 10.89
CA TYR A 70 -4.72 -5.97 10.93
C TYR A 70 -4.39 -5.35 9.58
N VAL A 71 -3.63 -4.26 9.59
CA VAL A 71 -3.01 -3.74 8.36
C VAL A 71 -1.93 -4.75 7.95
N PHE A 72 -2.04 -5.34 6.77
CA PHE A 72 -1.09 -6.29 6.21
C PHE A 72 0.15 -5.56 5.69
N CYS A 73 -0.05 -4.60 4.80
CA CYS A 73 0.99 -3.71 4.31
C CYS A 73 0.44 -2.32 3.99
N ALA A 74 1.33 -1.36 3.84
CA ALA A 74 1.01 -0.02 3.39
C ALA A 74 2.02 0.46 2.34
N PHE A 75 1.50 1.07 1.28
CA PHE A 75 2.25 1.70 0.21
C PHE A 75 2.50 3.17 0.56
N GLN A 76 3.78 3.56 0.56
CA GLN A 76 4.19 4.90 0.94
C GLN A 76 3.84 5.90 -0.15
N CYS A 77 3.06 6.93 0.19
CA CYS A 77 2.68 7.97 -0.76
C CYS A 77 3.74 9.09 -0.80
N ASP A 78 3.86 9.74 -1.95
CA ASP A 78 4.61 10.98 -2.08
C ASP A 78 3.98 12.09 -1.21
N GLN A 79 4.81 12.94 -0.61
CA GLN A 79 4.38 14.04 0.25
C GLN A 79 3.61 15.13 -0.51
N LYS A 80 3.75 15.23 -1.82
CA LYS A 80 2.93 16.13 -2.66
C LYS A 80 1.52 15.58 -2.87
N THR A 81 1.30 14.29 -2.65
CA THR A 81 -0.02 13.67 -2.79
C THR A 81 -0.99 14.27 -1.77
N THR A 82 -2.11 14.78 -2.28
CA THR A 82 -3.18 15.39 -1.49
C THR A 82 -4.23 14.36 -1.11
N ARG A 83 -5.08 14.69 -0.11
CA ARG A 83 -6.18 13.83 0.30
C ARG A 83 -7.14 13.53 -0.85
N THR A 84 -7.49 14.54 -1.63
CA THR A 84 -8.41 14.39 -2.78
C THR A 84 -7.84 13.45 -3.85
N ILE A 85 -6.53 13.50 -4.08
CA ILE A 85 -5.85 12.57 -4.99
C ILE A 85 -5.94 11.15 -4.42
N LEU A 86 -5.63 10.94 -3.14
CA LEU A 86 -5.74 9.60 -2.52
C LEU A 86 -7.16 9.04 -2.54
N GLU A 87 -8.18 9.86 -2.27
CA GLU A 87 -9.60 9.44 -2.37
C GLU A 87 -9.98 9.07 -3.82
N THR A 88 -9.34 9.71 -4.82
CA THR A 88 -9.53 9.39 -6.24
C THR A 88 -8.84 8.06 -6.59
N ILE A 89 -7.61 7.87 -6.13
CA ILE A 89 -6.86 6.61 -6.32
C ILE A 89 -7.59 5.44 -5.64
N GLU A 90 -8.08 5.63 -4.41
CA GLU A 90 -8.85 4.63 -3.67
C GLU A 90 -10.11 4.23 -4.42
N ARG A 91 -10.88 5.20 -4.92
CA ARG A 91 -12.07 4.92 -5.72
C ARG A 91 -11.73 4.17 -7.02
N GLY A 92 -10.65 4.57 -7.69
CA GLY A 92 -10.16 3.89 -8.90
C GLY A 92 -9.76 2.44 -8.63
N ALA A 93 -8.96 2.22 -7.60
CA ALA A 93 -8.53 0.89 -7.17
C ALA A 93 -9.72 0.01 -6.80
N LEU A 94 -10.69 0.53 -6.05
CA LEU A 94 -11.90 -0.21 -5.69
C LEU A 94 -12.72 -0.58 -6.93
N ASN A 95 -12.89 0.31 -7.89
CA ASN A 95 -13.59 0.00 -9.14
C ASN A 95 -12.85 -1.08 -9.96
N TYR A 96 -11.53 -0.96 -10.07
CA TYR A 96 -10.70 -1.96 -10.75
C TYR A 96 -10.82 -3.33 -10.08
N LEU A 97 -10.72 -3.39 -8.75
CA LEU A 97 -10.85 -4.62 -7.98
C LEU A 97 -12.27 -5.21 -8.04
N ASP A 98 -13.31 -4.36 -8.09
CA ASP A 98 -14.70 -4.79 -8.31
C ASP A 98 -14.86 -5.54 -9.66
N ASP A 99 -14.07 -5.16 -10.67
CA ASP A 99 -14.05 -5.83 -11.97
C ASP A 99 -13.24 -7.13 -11.97
N GLN A 100 -12.08 -7.15 -11.31
CA GLN A 100 -11.21 -8.33 -11.24
C GLN A 100 -11.77 -9.43 -10.33
N PHE A 101 -12.39 -9.06 -9.20
CA PHE A 101 -12.82 -9.99 -8.16
C PHE A 101 -14.35 -10.14 -8.16
N ARG A 102 -14.85 -10.86 -9.17
CA ARG A 102 -16.27 -11.21 -9.30
C ARG A 102 -16.53 -12.66 -8.86
N SER A 103 -17.73 -12.90 -8.36
CA SER A 103 -18.28 -14.23 -8.10
C SER A 103 -18.74 -14.87 -9.42
N ASP A 104 -19.02 -16.17 -9.41
CA ASP A 104 -19.44 -16.94 -10.60
C ASP A 104 -20.71 -16.37 -11.26
N ASN A 105 -21.56 -15.69 -10.49
CA ASN A 105 -22.76 -14.99 -10.98
C ASN A 105 -22.48 -13.58 -11.55
N GLY A 106 -21.21 -13.20 -11.68
CA GLY A 106 -20.76 -11.90 -12.20
C GLY A 106 -20.84 -10.74 -11.20
N GLN A 107 -21.28 -10.96 -9.95
CA GLN A 107 -21.35 -9.90 -8.94
C GLN A 107 -19.99 -9.67 -8.27
N THR A 108 -19.67 -8.42 -7.92
CA THR A 108 -18.45 -8.10 -7.15
C THR A 108 -18.41 -8.87 -5.81
N LYS A 109 -17.20 -9.31 -5.43
CA LYS A 109 -16.90 -9.90 -4.11
C LYS A 109 -16.77 -8.85 -3.00
N ARG A 110 -16.93 -7.56 -3.34
CA ARG A 110 -16.90 -6.45 -2.39
C ARG A 110 -18.13 -6.44 -1.49
N ALA A 111 -17.88 -6.39 -0.19
CA ALA A 111 -18.89 -6.46 0.83
C ALA A 111 -19.72 -5.19 0.89
N ARG A 112 -21.00 -5.35 1.20
CA ARG A 112 -21.91 -4.24 1.52
C ARG A 112 -22.03 -4.09 3.03
N HIS A 113 -22.10 -2.84 3.49
CA HIS A 113 -22.52 -2.57 4.86
C HIS A 113 -23.94 -3.10 5.08
N PHE A 114 -24.16 -3.84 6.16
CA PHE A 114 -25.45 -4.50 6.40
C PHE A 114 -26.62 -3.52 6.45
N GLU A 115 -26.48 -2.41 7.18
CA GLU A 115 -27.57 -1.44 7.34
C GLU A 115 -27.82 -0.61 6.08
N SER A 116 -26.75 -0.06 5.46
CA SER A 116 -26.89 0.90 4.36
C SER A 116 -26.90 0.26 2.98
N GLN A 117 -26.53 -1.01 2.86
CA GLN A 117 -26.32 -1.75 1.61
C GLN A 117 -25.31 -1.09 0.65
N ARG A 118 -24.59 -0.06 1.11
CA ARG A 118 -23.51 0.59 0.35
C ARG A 118 -22.28 -0.30 0.32
N LEU A 119 -21.58 -0.31 -0.81
CA LEU A 119 -20.29 -1.00 -0.93
C LEU A 119 -19.31 -0.41 0.09
N SER A 120 -18.74 -1.28 0.91
CA SER A 120 -17.68 -0.98 1.89
C SER A 120 -16.30 -1.04 1.22
N GLU A 121 -15.19 -0.90 1.94
CA GLU A 121 -13.85 -1.11 1.37
C GLU A 121 -13.34 -2.56 1.53
N CYS A 122 -14.21 -3.46 1.97
CA CYS A 122 -13.89 -4.85 2.31
C CYS A 122 -14.29 -5.82 1.19
N TYR A 123 -13.52 -6.89 1.04
CA TYR A 123 -13.76 -8.01 0.13
C TYR A 123 -13.75 -9.33 0.90
N TYR A 124 -14.58 -10.29 0.47
CA TYR A 124 -14.62 -11.64 1.01
C TYR A 124 -14.57 -12.69 -0.12
N GLY A 125 -14.08 -13.89 0.18
CA GLY A 125 -14.05 -14.98 -0.80
C GLY A 125 -13.05 -14.77 -1.93
N ILE A 126 -12.00 -13.98 -1.68
CA ILE A 126 -10.88 -13.74 -2.59
C ILE A 126 -9.69 -14.65 -2.25
N GLU A 127 -8.78 -14.85 -3.21
CA GLU A 127 -7.43 -15.34 -2.90
C GLU A 127 -6.55 -14.10 -2.62
N PHE A 128 -5.99 -14.03 -1.41
CA PHE A 128 -5.37 -12.80 -0.91
C PHE A 128 -4.10 -12.41 -1.67
N GLU A 129 -3.30 -13.39 -2.10
CA GLU A 129 -2.09 -13.18 -2.89
C GLU A 129 -2.41 -12.53 -4.24
N ASP A 130 -3.39 -13.07 -4.96
CA ASP A 130 -3.87 -12.48 -6.22
C ASP A 130 -4.40 -11.06 -6.00
N PHE A 131 -5.16 -10.85 -4.93
CA PHE A 131 -5.68 -9.52 -4.59
C PHE A 131 -4.58 -8.51 -4.32
N PHE A 132 -3.56 -8.91 -3.57
CA PHE A 132 -2.38 -8.08 -3.32
C PHE A 132 -1.63 -7.76 -4.62
N GLY A 133 -1.35 -8.76 -5.45
CA GLY A 133 -0.64 -8.57 -6.72
C GLY A 133 -1.41 -7.67 -7.69
N CYS A 134 -2.72 -7.87 -7.83
CA CYS A 134 -3.59 -7.03 -8.65
C CYS A 134 -3.64 -5.58 -8.15
N LEU A 135 -3.79 -5.37 -6.83
CA LEU A 135 -3.81 -4.04 -6.25
C LEU A 135 -2.48 -3.32 -6.46
N HIS A 136 -1.36 -4.00 -6.17
CA HIS A 136 -0.03 -3.43 -6.36
C HIS A 136 0.21 -3.03 -7.82
N SER A 137 -0.04 -3.96 -8.76
CA SER A 137 0.13 -3.72 -10.19
C SER A 137 -0.72 -2.54 -10.65
N TYR A 138 -1.99 -2.48 -10.24
CA TYR A 138 -2.87 -1.35 -10.55
C TYR A 138 -2.30 -0.01 -10.05
N LEU A 139 -1.85 0.04 -8.80
CA LEU A 139 -1.29 1.26 -8.22
C LEU A 139 0.00 1.68 -8.94
N LEU A 140 0.86 0.72 -9.27
CA LEU A 140 2.11 0.98 -9.97
C LEU A 140 1.86 1.45 -11.41
N ASP A 141 1.00 0.76 -12.17
CA ASP A 141 0.75 1.08 -13.58
C ASP A 141 0.03 2.41 -13.79
N ASN A 142 -0.88 2.77 -12.89
CA ASN A 142 -1.78 3.92 -13.09
C ASN A 142 -1.42 5.14 -12.24
N HIS A 143 -0.69 4.92 -11.13
CA HIS A 143 -0.53 5.92 -10.09
C HIS A 143 0.89 5.99 -9.51
N ALA A 144 1.91 5.38 -10.14
CA ALA A 144 3.30 5.41 -9.66
C ALA A 144 3.79 6.79 -9.23
N GLN A 145 3.43 7.85 -9.96
CA GLN A 145 3.81 9.24 -9.65
C GLN A 145 3.32 9.76 -8.29
N HIS A 146 2.40 9.05 -7.63
CA HIS A 146 1.86 9.41 -6.31
C HIS A 146 2.43 8.56 -5.18
N PHE A 147 3.32 7.62 -5.49
CA PHE A 147 3.92 6.68 -4.55
C PHE A 147 5.44 6.74 -4.59
N GLN A 148 6.06 6.30 -3.52
CA GLN A 148 7.50 6.04 -3.50
C GLN A 148 7.78 4.69 -4.14
N ILE A 149 8.95 4.57 -4.78
CA ILE A 149 9.40 3.36 -5.47
C ILE A 149 10.67 2.87 -4.77
N ASP A 150 10.68 1.60 -4.38
CA ASP A 150 11.88 0.89 -3.94
C ASP A 150 12.51 0.22 -5.17
N GLY A 151 13.79 0.53 -5.43
CA GLY A 151 14.64 -0.20 -6.36
C GLY A 151 15.39 -1.32 -5.64
N TYR A 152 15.65 -2.43 -6.33
CA TYR A 152 16.35 -3.58 -5.79
C TYR A 152 17.58 -3.87 -6.62
N GLU A 153 18.70 -4.10 -5.96
CA GLU A 153 19.97 -4.47 -6.57
C GLU A 153 20.44 -5.82 -6.03
N ASP A 154 21.09 -6.64 -6.86
CA ASP A 154 21.79 -7.84 -6.38
C ASP A 154 23.12 -7.49 -5.69
N GLU A 155 23.81 -8.51 -5.18
CA GLU A 155 25.12 -8.37 -4.53
C GLU A 155 26.20 -7.79 -5.44
N ALA A 156 26.00 -7.82 -6.77
CA ALA A 156 26.90 -7.26 -7.75
C ALA A 156 26.47 -5.85 -8.22
N GLY A 157 25.40 -5.29 -7.63
CA GLY A 157 24.89 -3.96 -7.95
C GLY A 157 24.07 -3.89 -9.23
N TYR A 158 23.64 -5.03 -9.79
CA TYR A 158 22.73 -5.03 -10.93
C TYR A 158 21.30 -4.78 -10.48
N ASN A 159 20.60 -3.89 -11.20
CA ASN A 159 19.19 -3.64 -10.97
C ASN A 159 18.36 -4.91 -11.22
N CYS A 160 17.78 -5.43 -10.15
CA CYS A 160 16.92 -6.61 -10.10
C CYS A 160 15.43 -6.27 -10.24
N GLY A 161 15.10 -4.99 -10.36
CA GLY A 161 13.76 -4.48 -10.57
C GLY A 161 13.34 -3.45 -9.53
N HIS A 162 12.05 -3.11 -9.58
CA HIS A 162 11.47 -2.09 -8.72
C HIS A 162 10.04 -2.46 -8.31
N SER A 163 9.57 -1.82 -7.25
CA SER A 163 8.21 -1.97 -6.73
C SER A 163 7.79 -0.71 -5.98
N LEU A 164 6.49 -0.54 -5.70
CA LEU A 164 6.05 0.45 -4.71
C LEU A 164 6.75 0.21 -3.37
N ALA A 165 7.18 1.29 -2.71
CA ALA A 165 7.74 1.22 -1.37
C ALA A 165 6.69 0.76 -0.37
N MET A 166 6.96 -0.36 0.29
CA MET A 166 5.99 -1.07 1.14
C MET A 166 6.48 -1.22 2.57
N LEU A 167 5.60 -0.87 3.51
CA LEU A 167 5.76 -1.18 4.93
C LEU A 167 4.82 -2.33 5.32
N PHE A 168 5.37 -3.51 5.51
CA PHE A 168 4.64 -4.69 5.99
C PHE A 168 4.41 -4.65 7.51
N ASN A 169 3.44 -5.44 7.97
CA ASN A 169 3.22 -5.63 9.39
C ASN A 169 4.42 -6.24 10.09
N PRO A 170 4.98 -5.60 11.14
CA PRO A 170 6.16 -6.12 11.83
C PRO A 170 5.90 -7.43 12.58
N ARG A 171 4.63 -7.84 12.74
CA ARG A 171 4.27 -9.16 13.30
C ARG A 171 4.26 -10.28 12.25
N LEU A 172 4.33 -9.96 10.95
CA LEU A 172 4.49 -10.98 9.92
C LEU A 172 5.93 -11.49 9.96
N GLN A 173 6.10 -12.80 9.76
CA GLN A 173 7.42 -13.40 9.66
C GLN A 173 8.17 -12.85 8.42
N GLN A 174 9.49 -12.79 8.52
CA GLN A 174 10.32 -12.14 7.49
C GLN A 174 10.26 -12.86 6.14
N ASP A 175 10.17 -14.18 6.15
CA ASP A 175 9.96 -15.02 4.96
C ASP A 175 8.64 -14.71 4.25
N VAL A 176 7.55 -14.50 4.99
CA VAL A 176 6.26 -14.07 4.44
C VAL A 176 6.40 -12.70 3.80
N GLN A 177 7.02 -11.74 4.49
CA GLN A 177 7.25 -10.40 3.93
C GLN A 177 8.07 -10.44 2.64
N SER A 178 9.13 -11.26 2.60
CA SER A 178 9.97 -11.46 1.42
C SER A 178 9.21 -12.12 0.28
N SER A 179 8.39 -13.14 0.55
CA SER A 179 7.58 -13.82 -0.46
C SER A 179 6.64 -12.85 -1.17
N PHE A 180 5.86 -12.08 -0.40
CA PHE A 180 4.96 -11.07 -0.96
C PHE A 180 5.71 -9.95 -1.68
N ARG A 181 6.87 -9.53 -1.18
CA ARG A 181 7.68 -8.52 -1.87
C ARG A 181 8.16 -9.02 -3.23
N ASN A 182 8.69 -10.24 -3.29
CA ASN A 182 9.21 -10.83 -4.53
C ASN A 182 8.12 -11.04 -5.58
N MET A 183 6.87 -11.28 -5.17
CA MET A 183 5.72 -11.43 -6.06
C MET A 183 5.45 -10.19 -6.94
N VAL A 184 5.85 -9.00 -6.49
CA VAL A 184 5.48 -7.72 -7.11
C VAL A 184 6.67 -6.90 -7.60
N ILE A 185 7.88 -7.44 -7.52
CA ILE A 185 9.06 -6.82 -8.16
C ILE A 185 8.93 -6.95 -9.66
N ARG A 186 9.12 -5.83 -10.38
CA ARG A 186 9.11 -5.79 -11.84
C ARG A 186 10.49 -5.40 -12.36
N ALA A 187 10.97 -6.18 -13.33
CA ALA A 187 12.19 -5.90 -14.09
C ALA A 187 12.01 -4.72 -15.04
#